data_AF-A0A2H0D6W7-F1
#
_entry.id   AF-A0A2H0D6W7-F1
#
_cell.length_a   1.000
_cell.length_b   1.000
_cell.length_c   1.000
_cell.angle_alpha   90.00
_cell.angle_beta   90.00
_cell.angle_gamma   90.00
#
_symmetry.space_group_name_H-M   'P 1'
#
loop_
_entity.id
_entity.type
_entity.pdbx_description
1 polymer ?
#
loop_
_entity_poly.entity_id
_entity_poly.type
_entity_poly.pdbx_seq_one_letter_code
_entity_poly.pdbx_strand_id
1 'polypeptide(L)'
;MNKFAAILSFFFLFSWMGFSQINPAHDYLSVNNIFIWIYNDGMSSHDPRTDGSGLYWPISQNPQTSVFQDGLVWGGIVDGEVRVNGSTYRTGVKPGYMLNPLLYGDPSDTLFGIWKLKKDWEQTTGDERARYEFNYNNWPGYIGAPFEDVDSDGKFSRGIDKPKFLGDEMLWFIANDGDSAQSKYCYGSESIGLEIQCTVYGYAQENYLKDVVFKKYKLINKSQNTVEDMMLSYWSDPDLGNAGDDYIGIDTTLQLSYCYNGDNNDEAFYGENPPAIGYLYLQNPYVQSAQSDSGLFDGKWRKGIKNIRIGANVPGLKFPLSSDPPLGVYKGTLNWWNYLNGYWPSGDTVIDPSTNEQVKIALAGDPVTQTGWYEGIPTWPDGGSPPPSDRRIYTSTEKFTLAPGDTQEIVIAILLARGTSNINSITELRNVATHVKDFYSSQVLTDIQDNSVRPNEFLLFQNYPNPFNPSTVISYQLSVFSKVSLKVYDVLGKEIATLVTEEQQPGNYNYELGIRNYELSSGIYFYQLRAGSFIQTKKMIILK
;
A
#
# COMPACT_ATOMS: atom_id res chain seq x y z
N MET A 1 12.42 43.36 -13.90
CA MET A 1 11.58 42.51 -14.77
C MET A 1 12.37 41.25 -15.08
N ASN A 2 11.73 40.07 -15.07
CA ASN A 2 12.31 38.71 -15.24
C ASN A 2 12.94 38.02 -14.00
N LYS A 3 12.14 37.87 -12.93
CA LYS A 3 12.25 36.71 -12.00
C LYS A 3 10.89 36.15 -11.55
N PHE A 4 9.80 36.91 -11.75
CA PHE A 4 8.42 36.44 -11.55
C PHE A 4 7.84 35.63 -12.73
N ALA A 5 8.51 35.58 -13.88
CA ALA A 5 8.02 34.87 -15.08
C ALA A 5 8.34 33.36 -15.10
N ALA A 6 9.25 32.90 -14.24
CA ALA A 6 9.60 31.47 -14.13
C ALA A 6 8.62 30.67 -13.24
N ILE A 7 7.91 31.35 -12.33
CA ILE A 7 7.00 30.70 -11.37
C ILE A 7 5.62 30.44 -12.00
N LEU A 8 5.16 31.31 -12.91
CA LEU A 8 3.92 31.04 -13.66
C LEU A 8 4.12 30.04 -14.81
N SER A 9 5.32 29.91 -15.38
CA SER A 9 5.56 28.97 -16.48
C SER A 9 5.69 27.51 -16.03
N PHE A 10 5.88 27.25 -14.74
CA PHE A 10 5.82 25.90 -14.16
C PHE A 10 4.37 25.42 -13.93
N PHE A 11 3.39 26.35 -13.84
CA PHE A 11 1.98 26.05 -13.60
C PHE A 11 1.03 26.35 -14.79
N PHE A 12 1.47 27.06 -15.83
CA PHE A 12 0.63 27.44 -16.99
C PHE A 12 1.04 26.81 -18.34
N LEU A 13 1.41 25.54 -18.35
CA LEU A 13 1.48 24.72 -19.56
C LEU A 13 0.47 23.56 -19.51
N PHE A 14 -0.76 23.83 -19.05
CA PHE A 14 -1.90 22.94 -19.24
C PHE A 14 -3.01 23.67 -19.99
N SER A 15 -2.81 23.79 -21.29
CA SER A 15 -3.90 23.94 -22.24
C SER A 15 -3.49 23.23 -23.52
N TRP A 16 -3.53 21.90 -23.49
CA TRP A 16 -3.67 20.98 -24.64
C TRP A 16 -3.66 19.53 -24.12
N MET A 17 -4.61 19.21 -23.24
CA MET A 17 -4.98 17.83 -22.89
C MET A 17 -6.50 17.74 -22.99
N GLY A 18 -7.02 17.70 -24.22
CA GLY A 18 -8.43 17.36 -24.41
C GLY A 18 -8.63 15.91 -23.96
N PHE A 19 -9.40 15.69 -22.89
CA PHE A 19 -9.82 14.35 -22.42
C PHE A 19 -8.73 13.25 -22.48
N SER A 20 -7.46 13.59 -22.21
CA SER A 20 -6.37 12.62 -22.24
C SER A 20 -6.38 11.82 -20.94
N GLN A 21 -6.75 10.54 -21.05
CA GLN A 21 -6.68 9.47 -20.04
C GLN A 21 -7.03 9.89 -18.59
N ILE A 22 -8.28 9.63 -18.20
CA ILE A 22 -8.78 9.90 -16.83
C ILE A 22 -7.89 9.29 -15.74
N ASN A 23 -7.35 8.09 -16.00
CA ASN A 23 -6.40 7.39 -15.15
C ASN A 23 -5.15 7.02 -15.97
N PRO A 24 -4.06 7.81 -15.90
CA PRO A 24 -2.82 7.56 -16.62
C PRO A 24 -1.95 6.49 -15.93
N ALA A 25 -0.91 6.02 -16.61
CA ALA A 25 0.07 5.08 -16.03
C ALA A 25 0.96 5.71 -14.94
N HIS A 26 1.13 7.04 -14.97
CA HIS A 26 1.84 7.80 -13.97
C HIS A 26 1.10 9.09 -13.65
N ASP A 27 1.15 9.51 -12.40
CA ASP A 27 0.50 10.70 -11.86
C ASP A 27 1.23 11.16 -10.60
N TYR A 28 0.84 12.29 -10.02
CA TYR A 28 1.51 12.85 -8.86
C TYR A 28 0.55 13.12 -7.71
N LEU A 29 1.08 13.01 -6.50
CA LEU A 29 0.46 13.58 -5.30
C LEU A 29 1.09 14.94 -5.06
N SER A 30 0.28 15.98 -4.85
CA SER A 30 0.76 17.31 -4.47
C SER A 30 -0.06 17.84 -3.31
N VAL A 31 0.47 17.64 -2.10
CA VAL A 31 -0.22 18.00 -0.85
C VAL A 31 0.76 18.67 0.09
N ASN A 32 0.36 19.82 0.63
CA ASN A 32 1.20 20.70 1.44
C ASN A 32 2.55 21.03 0.77
N ASN A 33 3.67 20.61 1.36
CA ASN A 33 5.01 20.91 0.86
C ASN A 33 5.62 19.78 0.00
N ILE A 34 4.91 18.65 -0.17
CA ILE A 34 5.42 17.51 -0.94
C ILE A 34 4.76 17.44 -2.30
N PHE A 35 5.59 17.22 -3.31
CA PHE A 35 5.19 16.69 -4.60
C PHE A 35 5.94 15.37 -4.85
N ILE A 36 5.23 14.34 -5.28
CA ILE A 36 5.81 13.04 -5.59
C ILE A 36 5.13 12.40 -6.80
N TRP A 37 5.93 11.96 -7.77
CA TRP A 37 5.47 11.13 -8.90
C TRP A 37 5.29 9.67 -8.49
N ILE A 38 4.21 9.05 -8.95
CA ILE A 38 3.85 7.65 -8.72
C ILE A 38 3.54 7.00 -10.07
N TYR A 39 3.94 5.74 -10.24
CA TYR A 39 3.62 4.90 -11.40
C TYR A 39 2.75 3.73 -10.94
N ASN A 40 1.89 3.24 -11.84
CA ASN A 40 1.03 2.10 -11.59
C ASN A 40 1.75 0.74 -11.67
N ASP A 41 3.06 0.74 -11.89
CA ASP A 41 3.92 -0.43 -11.94
C ASP A 41 4.86 -0.52 -10.72
N GLY A 42 4.50 0.15 -9.61
CA GLY A 42 5.23 0.07 -8.34
C GLY A 42 6.40 1.02 -8.18
N MET A 43 6.84 1.68 -9.26
CA MET A 43 7.86 2.73 -9.21
C MET A 43 7.30 4.05 -8.68
N SER A 44 8.13 4.80 -7.96
CA SER A 44 7.78 6.15 -7.53
C SER A 44 9.00 7.06 -7.39
N SER A 45 8.73 8.35 -7.19
CA SER A 45 9.72 9.41 -7.05
C SER A 45 10.59 9.62 -8.28
N HIS A 46 10.17 9.22 -9.49
CA HIS A 46 10.89 9.46 -10.77
C HIS A 46 10.09 10.39 -11.70
N ASP A 47 10.69 11.46 -12.20
CA ASP A 47 10.00 12.42 -13.07
C ASP A 47 9.91 11.93 -14.52
N PRO A 48 8.70 11.63 -15.02
CA PRO A 48 8.49 11.09 -16.38
C PRO A 48 8.86 12.08 -17.49
N ARG A 49 9.05 13.36 -17.17
CA ARG A 49 9.28 14.44 -18.14
C ARG A 49 10.76 14.68 -18.38
N THR A 50 11.58 14.47 -17.34
CA THR A 50 13.01 14.76 -17.36
C THR A 50 13.87 13.52 -17.21
N ASP A 51 13.28 12.37 -16.89
CA ASP A 51 14.02 11.14 -16.53
C ASP A 51 14.96 11.39 -15.34
N GLY A 52 14.48 12.15 -14.34
CA GLY A 52 15.27 12.59 -13.17
C GLY A 52 14.48 12.48 -11.87
N SER A 53 15.00 13.06 -10.79
CA SER A 53 14.37 12.95 -9.46
C SER A 53 12.93 13.47 -9.46
N GLY A 54 12.06 12.79 -8.72
CA GLY A 54 10.60 12.97 -8.82
C GLY A 54 9.87 13.12 -7.49
N LEU A 55 10.59 13.17 -6.37
CA LEU A 55 10.10 13.78 -5.13
C LEU A 55 10.73 15.16 -4.95
N TYR A 56 9.88 16.17 -4.83
CA TYR A 56 10.28 17.56 -4.62
C TYR A 56 9.79 18.10 -3.28
N TRP A 57 10.67 18.85 -2.60
CA TRP A 57 10.37 19.52 -1.34
C TRP A 57 11.28 20.77 -1.14
N PRO A 58 10.83 21.81 -0.43
CA PRO A 58 9.42 22.15 -0.21
C PRO A 58 8.85 22.82 -1.45
N ILE A 59 7.69 22.36 -1.93
CA ILE A 59 7.08 22.97 -3.13
C ILE A 59 6.58 24.41 -2.92
N SER A 60 6.40 24.83 -1.67
CA SER A 60 5.85 26.14 -1.30
C SER A 60 6.86 27.30 -1.39
N GLN A 61 8.17 27.03 -1.51
CA GLN A 61 9.20 28.06 -1.50
C GLN A 61 10.09 28.01 -2.73
N ASN A 62 10.85 26.92 -2.85
CA ASN A 62 11.81 26.68 -3.90
C ASN A 62 11.98 25.15 -4.02
N PRO A 63 11.18 24.47 -4.86
CA PRO A 63 11.22 23.03 -4.96
C PRO A 63 12.63 22.55 -5.28
N GLN A 64 13.18 21.71 -4.42
CA GLN A 64 14.43 20.97 -4.65
C GLN A 64 14.11 19.48 -4.69
N THR A 65 14.99 18.71 -5.30
CA THR A 65 14.87 17.25 -5.35
C THR A 65 15.19 16.67 -3.96
N SER A 66 14.53 15.58 -3.58
CA SER A 66 14.88 14.86 -2.34
C SER A 66 15.01 13.35 -2.53
N VAL A 67 14.40 12.79 -3.58
CA VAL A 67 14.47 11.37 -3.93
C VAL A 67 14.50 11.23 -5.44
N PHE A 68 15.51 10.51 -5.94
CA PHE A 68 15.63 10.16 -7.35
C PHE A 68 14.57 9.16 -7.78
N GLN A 69 14.43 8.11 -6.96
CA GLN A 69 13.50 7.02 -7.17
C GLN A 69 13.36 6.19 -5.90
N ASP A 70 12.19 5.60 -5.69
CA ASP A 70 11.96 4.65 -4.61
C ASP A 70 10.94 3.57 -5.02
N GLY A 71 10.83 2.52 -4.21
CA GLY A 71 9.83 1.47 -4.41
C GLY A 71 9.95 0.33 -3.41
N LEU A 72 8.94 -0.55 -3.43
CA LEU A 72 8.91 -1.73 -2.57
C LEU A 72 9.63 -2.90 -3.27
N VAL A 73 10.47 -3.60 -2.51
CA VAL A 73 11.15 -4.84 -2.90
C VAL A 73 10.77 -5.95 -1.94
N TRP A 74 10.68 -7.18 -2.42
CA TRP A 74 10.42 -8.34 -1.60
C TRP A 74 11.25 -9.53 -2.06
N GLY A 75 11.49 -10.44 -1.12
CA GLY A 75 12.11 -11.72 -1.41
C GLY A 75 11.59 -12.80 -0.48
N GLY A 76 11.62 -14.04 -0.97
CA GLY A 76 11.19 -15.22 -0.21
C GLY A 76 11.66 -16.50 -0.89
N ILE A 77 11.42 -17.61 -0.21
CA ILE A 77 11.68 -18.95 -0.72
C ILE A 77 10.35 -19.53 -1.21
N VAL A 78 10.32 -19.96 -2.47
CA VAL A 78 9.16 -20.58 -3.11
C VAL A 78 9.63 -21.87 -3.75
N ASP A 79 9.06 -23.01 -3.33
CA ASP A 79 9.46 -24.34 -3.77
C ASP A 79 10.97 -24.64 -3.61
N GLY A 80 11.58 -24.11 -2.54
CA GLY A 80 13.01 -24.25 -2.25
C GLY A 80 13.93 -23.30 -3.04
N GLU A 81 13.38 -22.44 -3.90
CA GLU A 81 14.14 -21.46 -4.66
C GLU A 81 13.97 -20.05 -4.11
N VAL A 82 15.06 -19.29 -4.05
CA VAL A 82 15.02 -17.86 -3.71
C VAL A 82 14.43 -17.10 -4.88
N ARG A 83 13.38 -16.33 -4.61
CA ARG A 83 12.76 -15.41 -5.56
C ARG A 83 12.72 -14.02 -4.98
N VAL A 84 13.08 -13.03 -5.79
CA VAL A 84 13.09 -11.61 -5.43
C VAL A 84 12.42 -10.83 -6.54
N ASN A 85 11.57 -9.91 -6.16
CA ASN A 85 10.94 -9.00 -7.09
C ASN A 85 10.68 -7.64 -6.43
N GLY A 86 10.11 -6.70 -7.17
CA GLY A 86 9.85 -5.37 -6.64
C GLY A 86 9.90 -4.30 -7.70
N SER A 87 10.10 -3.06 -7.28
CA SER A 87 10.32 -1.94 -8.19
C SER A 87 11.47 -1.08 -7.69
N THR A 88 12.55 -1.06 -8.47
CA THR A 88 13.61 -0.04 -8.39
C THR A 88 13.81 0.50 -9.80
N TYR A 89 15.04 0.74 -10.27
CA TYR A 89 15.34 1.17 -11.65
C TYR A 89 14.73 0.29 -12.76
N ARG A 90 14.33 -0.95 -12.43
CA ARG A 90 13.40 -1.74 -13.24
C ARG A 90 12.21 -2.15 -12.38
N THR A 91 11.07 -2.27 -13.03
CA THR A 91 9.84 -2.75 -12.39
C THR A 91 9.66 -4.23 -12.65
N GLY A 92 9.35 -4.96 -11.58
CA GLY A 92 9.09 -6.39 -11.59
C GLY A 92 7.61 -6.76 -11.65
N VAL A 93 6.76 -5.75 -11.53
CA VAL A 93 5.30 -5.89 -11.59
C VAL A 93 4.72 -5.24 -12.83
N LYS A 94 3.49 -5.61 -13.15
CA LYS A 94 2.67 -4.98 -14.19
C LYS A 94 1.34 -4.49 -13.60
N PRO A 95 0.78 -3.38 -14.13
CA PRO A 95 -0.56 -2.94 -13.77
C PRO A 95 -1.59 -4.05 -13.99
N GLY A 96 -2.50 -4.23 -13.04
CA GLY A 96 -3.55 -5.25 -13.12
C GLY A 96 -3.73 -6.06 -11.84
N TYR A 97 -4.98 -6.47 -11.58
CA TYR A 97 -5.25 -7.51 -10.58
C TYR A 97 -4.75 -8.87 -11.05
N MET A 98 -4.72 -9.81 -10.13
CA MET A 98 -4.36 -11.20 -10.36
C MET A 98 -5.48 -12.12 -9.84
N LEU A 99 -6.14 -12.84 -10.77
CA LEU A 99 -7.11 -13.87 -10.40
C LEU A 99 -6.40 -15.15 -9.99
N ASN A 100 -5.35 -15.51 -10.73
CA ASN A 100 -4.41 -16.59 -10.44
C ASN A 100 -3.10 -16.36 -11.25
N PRO A 101 -2.03 -17.16 -11.06
CA PRO A 101 -0.74 -17.08 -11.78
C PRO A 101 -0.77 -17.28 -13.29
N LEU A 102 -1.93 -17.34 -13.92
CA LEU A 102 -2.07 -17.49 -15.36
C LEU A 102 -3.11 -16.51 -15.95
N LEU A 103 -3.79 -15.72 -15.12
CA LEU A 103 -4.86 -14.80 -15.52
C LEU A 103 -4.70 -13.45 -14.80
N TYR A 104 -4.36 -12.45 -15.61
CA TYR A 104 -4.09 -11.07 -15.18
C TYR A 104 -4.96 -10.09 -15.93
N GLY A 105 -5.18 -8.91 -15.35
CA GLY A 105 -5.72 -7.77 -16.07
C GLY A 105 -4.82 -7.34 -17.23
N ASP A 106 -5.41 -6.83 -18.31
CA ASP A 106 -4.65 -6.23 -19.43
C ASP A 106 -3.99 -4.93 -18.94
N PRO A 107 -2.65 -4.83 -18.87
CA PRO A 107 -1.97 -3.64 -18.35
C PRO A 107 -2.25 -2.34 -19.12
N SER A 108 -2.81 -2.44 -20.34
CA SER A 108 -3.22 -1.28 -21.14
C SER A 108 -4.61 -0.75 -20.81
N ASP A 109 -5.39 -1.46 -19.99
CA ASP A 109 -6.70 -1.01 -19.54
C ASP A 109 -6.57 0.16 -18.56
N THR A 110 -7.30 1.24 -18.85
CA THR A 110 -7.41 2.42 -17.98
C THR A 110 -7.92 2.12 -16.57
N LEU A 111 -8.59 0.98 -16.36
CA LEU A 111 -8.94 0.47 -15.03
C LEU A 111 -7.71 0.30 -14.12
N PHE A 112 -6.56 -0.03 -14.70
CA PHE A 112 -5.31 -0.25 -13.99
C PHE A 112 -4.36 0.96 -14.06
N GLY A 113 -4.85 2.11 -14.54
CA GLY A 113 -4.19 3.39 -14.34
C GLY A 113 -4.23 3.86 -12.88
N ILE A 114 -3.65 5.02 -12.61
CA ILE A 114 -3.65 5.62 -11.28
C ILE A 114 -4.97 6.35 -11.03
N TRP A 115 -5.68 5.88 -10.01
CA TRP A 115 -6.90 6.50 -9.51
C TRP A 115 -6.55 7.57 -8.49
N LYS A 116 -7.11 8.76 -8.66
CA LYS A 116 -6.78 9.92 -7.83
C LYS A 116 -8.03 10.53 -7.20
N LEU A 117 -7.99 10.74 -5.90
CA LEU A 117 -9.04 11.40 -5.11
C LEU A 117 -8.46 12.54 -4.27
N LYS A 118 -9.25 13.59 -4.11
CA LYS A 118 -8.98 14.70 -3.21
C LYS A 118 -10.23 14.98 -2.40
N LYS A 119 -10.06 15.21 -1.11
CA LYS A 119 -11.12 15.72 -0.25
C LYS A 119 -11.48 17.13 -0.70
N ASP A 120 -12.75 17.49 -0.57
CA ASP A 120 -13.28 18.78 -1.01
C ASP A 120 -13.06 19.05 -2.51
N TRP A 121 -12.95 18.00 -3.34
CA TRP A 121 -12.82 18.12 -4.79
C TRP A 121 -13.98 18.90 -5.41
N GLU A 122 -15.14 18.95 -4.76
CA GLU A 122 -16.29 19.76 -5.17
C GLU A 122 -15.99 21.26 -5.16
N GLN A 123 -14.90 21.70 -4.53
CA GLN A 123 -14.41 23.08 -4.55
C GLN A 123 -13.43 23.35 -5.70
N THR A 124 -12.92 22.32 -6.37
CA THR A 124 -12.06 22.48 -7.56
C THR A 124 -12.90 22.81 -8.80
N THR A 125 -12.22 23.21 -9.88
CA THR A 125 -12.85 23.67 -11.12
C THR A 125 -12.19 23.05 -12.35
N GLY A 126 -12.84 23.13 -13.51
CA GLY A 126 -12.29 22.66 -14.78
C GLY A 126 -12.07 21.15 -14.85
N ASP A 127 -11.04 20.74 -15.59
CA ASP A 127 -10.73 19.33 -15.86
C ASP A 127 -10.37 18.55 -14.59
N GLU A 128 -9.75 19.22 -13.61
CA GLU A 128 -9.41 18.61 -12.31
C GLU A 128 -10.68 18.18 -11.56
N ARG A 129 -11.71 19.05 -11.50
CA ARG A 129 -13.00 18.70 -10.90
C ARG A 129 -13.64 17.50 -11.60
N ALA A 130 -13.68 17.54 -12.94
CA ALA A 130 -14.28 16.48 -13.74
C ALA A 130 -13.60 15.13 -13.50
N ARG A 131 -12.26 15.14 -13.32
CA ARG A 131 -11.48 13.95 -13.01
C ARG A 131 -11.81 13.39 -11.63
N TYR A 132 -11.84 14.22 -10.59
CA TYR A 132 -12.21 13.76 -9.24
C TYR A 132 -13.65 13.25 -9.17
N GLU A 133 -14.58 13.94 -9.84
CA GLU A 133 -15.97 13.49 -9.93
C GLU A 133 -16.08 12.11 -10.60
N PHE A 134 -15.36 11.90 -11.71
CA PHE A 134 -15.32 10.60 -12.35
C PHE A 134 -14.74 9.53 -11.41
N ASN A 135 -13.59 9.80 -10.79
CA ASN A 135 -12.91 8.83 -9.93
C ASN A 135 -13.74 8.48 -8.70
N TYR A 136 -14.41 9.46 -8.08
CA TYR A 136 -15.29 9.24 -6.94
C TYR A 136 -16.48 8.34 -7.32
N ASN A 137 -17.14 8.64 -8.44
CA ASN A 137 -18.32 7.90 -8.90
C ASN A 137 -18.00 6.52 -9.50
N ASN A 138 -16.76 6.31 -9.95
CA ASN A 138 -16.32 5.06 -10.60
C ASN A 138 -15.29 4.28 -9.79
N TRP A 139 -15.12 4.63 -8.52
CA TRP A 139 -14.09 4.07 -7.66
C TRP A 139 -14.02 2.54 -7.72
N PRO A 140 -12.83 1.95 -7.92
CA PRO A 140 -12.69 0.54 -8.22
C PRO A 140 -12.59 -0.32 -6.94
N GLY A 141 -13.47 -0.10 -5.97
CA GLY A 141 -13.44 -0.80 -4.68
C GLY A 141 -13.59 -2.33 -4.81
N TYR A 142 -14.28 -2.78 -5.86
CA TYR A 142 -14.50 -4.21 -6.15
C TYR A 142 -13.22 -4.96 -6.57
N ILE A 143 -12.14 -4.25 -6.91
CA ILE A 143 -10.79 -4.82 -7.16
C ILE A 143 -9.78 -4.40 -6.08
N GLY A 144 -10.25 -3.92 -4.92
CA GLY A 144 -9.41 -3.72 -3.73
C GLY A 144 -9.11 -2.27 -3.37
N ALA A 145 -9.61 -1.29 -4.12
CA ALA A 145 -9.45 0.11 -3.72
C ALA A 145 -10.15 0.39 -2.37
N PRO A 146 -9.55 1.19 -1.47
CA PRO A 146 -10.13 1.43 -0.14
C PRO A 146 -11.56 1.97 -0.21
N PHE A 147 -12.48 1.37 0.53
CA PHE A 147 -13.88 1.80 0.60
C PHE A 147 -14.40 1.77 2.03
N GLU A 148 -15.43 2.60 2.26
CA GLU A 148 -16.26 2.57 3.45
C GLU A 148 -17.38 1.58 3.17
N ASP A 149 -17.39 0.48 3.93
CA ASP A 149 -18.39 -0.58 3.88
C ASP A 149 -19.63 -0.13 4.67
N VAL A 150 -20.58 0.50 3.96
CA VAL A 150 -21.75 1.17 4.55
C VAL A 150 -22.81 0.17 4.97
N ASP A 151 -22.97 -0.92 4.21
CA ASP A 151 -23.93 -1.99 4.53
C ASP A 151 -23.34 -3.15 5.33
N SER A 152 -22.03 -3.10 5.62
CA SER A 152 -21.29 -4.07 6.44
C SER A 152 -21.28 -5.49 5.85
N ASP A 153 -21.32 -5.62 4.53
CA ASP A 153 -21.28 -6.91 3.83
C ASP A 153 -19.85 -7.37 3.45
N GLY A 154 -18.85 -6.52 3.68
CA GLY A 154 -17.44 -6.77 3.40
C GLY A 154 -17.05 -6.68 1.92
N LYS A 155 -17.93 -6.20 1.05
CA LYS A 155 -17.72 -6.12 -0.40
C LYS A 155 -18.13 -4.74 -0.91
N PHE A 156 -17.38 -4.24 -1.88
CA PHE A 156 -17.74 -2.95 -2.47
C PHE A 156 -18.98 -3.05 -3.36
N SER A 157 -20.06 -2.39 -2.94
CA SER A 157 -21.32 -2.24 -3.65
C SER A 157 -21.50 -0.81 -4.16
N ARG A 158 -21.41 -0.63 -5.49
CA ARG A 158 -21.53 0.69 -6.13
C ARG A 158 -22.89 1.34 -5.82
N GLY A 159 -22.86 2.58 -5.33
CA GLY A 159 -24.06 3.35 -4.99
C GLY A 159 -24.57 3.09 -3.56
N ILE A 160 -23.98 2.13 -2.85
CA ILE A 160 -24.19 1.90 -1.42
C ILE A 160 -22.94 2.37 -0.67
N ASP A 161 -21.79 1.80 -1.06
CA ASP A 161 -20.49 2.12 -0.48
C ASP A 161 -19.84 3.33 -1.12
N LYS A 162 -18.87 3.87 -0.39
CA LYS A 162 -18.16 5.09 -0.78
C LYS A 162 -16.64 4.87 -0.76
N PRO A 163 -15.88 5.64 -1.56
CA PRO A 163 -14.43 5.64 -1.43
C PRO A 163 -14.01 6.01 -0.01
N LYS A 164 -13.07 5.26 0.57
CA LYS A 164 -12.48 5.58 1.88
C LYS A 164 -11.26 6.46 1.67
N PHE A 165 -11.33 7.69 2.17
CA PHE A 165 -10.21 8.62 2.16
C PHE A 165 -9.23 8.26 3.29
N LEU A 166 -8.00 7.88 2.93
CA LEU A 166 -6.92 7.69 3.91
C LEU A 166 -6.18 9.01 4.23
N GLY A 167 -6.35 10.03 3.41
CA GLY A 167 -5.79 11.37 3.57
C GLY A 167 -6.66 12.39 2.82
N ASP A 168 -6.26 13.66 2.84
CA ASP A 168 -6.97 14.72 2.12
C ASP A 168 -6.69 14.69 0.61
N GLU A 169 -5.60 14.05 0.18
CA GLU A 169 -5.40 13.65 -1.21
C GLU A 169 -4.78 12.26 -1.25
N MET A 170 -5.21 11.42 -2.19
CA MET A 170 -4.67 10.08 -2.34
C MET A 170 -4.67 9.59 -3.79
N LEU A 171 -3.69 8.74 -4.07
CA LEU A 171 -3.56 7.95 -5.28
C LEU A 171 -3.74 6.48 -4.92
N TRP A 172 -4.32 5.71 -5.83
CA TRP A 172 -4.45 4.26 -5.71
C TRP A 172 -4.13 3.56 -7.03
N PHE A 173 -3.41 2.45 -6.95
CA PHE A 173 -3.21 1.55 -8.07
C PHE A 173 -3.10 0.09 -7.61
N ILE A 174 -3.24 -0.83 -8.57
CA ILE A 174 -3.09 -2.27 -8.40
C ILE A 174 -2.13 -2.81 -9.45
N ALA A 175 -1.19 -3.63 -9.01
CA ALA A 175 -0.20 -4.28 -9.85
C ALA A 175 0.04 -5.72 -9.38
N ASN A 176 0.71 -6.53 -10.18
CA ASN A 176 1.06 -7.90 -9.82
C ASN A 176 2.38 -8.34 -10.45
N ASP A 177 3.01 -9.34 -9.84
CA ASP A 177 4.32 -9.84 -10.25
C ASP A 177 4.24 -11.15 -11.04
N GLY A 178 3.04 -11.59 -11.42
CA GLY A 178 2.85 -12.94 -11.94
C GLY A 178 3.45 -13.18 -13.34
N ASP A 179 3.78 -12.12 -14.09
CA ASP A 179 4.53 -12.27 -15.33
C ASP A 179 5.99 -12.63 -15.03
N SER A 180 6.31 -13.92 -15.20
CA SER A 180 7.67 -14.46 -15.10
C SER A 180 8.68 -13.74 -15.98
N ALA A 181 8.31 -13.29 -17.19
CA ALA A 181 9.23 -12.56 -18.06
C ALA A 181 9.57 -11.17 -17.48
N GLN A 182 8.60 -10.49 -16.88
CA GLN A 182 8.82 -9.21 -16.19
C GLN A 182 9.72 -9.39 -14.96
N SER A 183 9.44 -10.41 -14.16
CA SER A 183 10.22 -10.76 -12.96
C SER A 183 11.68 -11.07 -13.30
N LYS A 184 11.90 -11.87 -14.35
CA LYS A 184 13.24 -12.17 -14.88
C LYS A 184 13.93 -10.95 -15.43
N TYR A 185 13.20 -10.07 -16.13
CA TYR A 185 13.75 -8.81 -16.63
C TYR A 185 14.22 -7.89 -15.49
N CYS A 186 13.54 -7.94 -14.34
CA CYS A 186 13.93 -7.16 -13.16
C CYS A 186 15.16 -7.74 -12.47
N TYR A 187 15.08 -8.93 -11.84
CA TYR A 187 16.18 -9.50 -11.04
C TYR A 187 16.52 -10.96 -11.37
N GLY A 188 15.94 -11.52 -12.43
CA GLY A 188 16.35 -12.81 -12.99
C GLY A 188 15.82 -14.07 -12.28
N SER A 189 14.99 -13.95 -11.24
CA SER A 189 14.22 -15.08 -10.69
C SER A 189 12.82 -15.16 -11.30
N GLU A 190 12.18 -16.31 -11.13
CA GLU A 190 10.75 -16.47 -11.44
C GLU A 190 9.88 -15.55 -10.57
N SER A 191 8.69 -15.24 -11.08
CA SER A 191 7.62 -14.58 -10.32
C SER A 191 7.24 -15.36 -9.06
N ILE A 192 6.78 -14.66 -8.03
CA ILE A 192 6.19 -15.30 -6.84
C ILE A 192 4.70 -15.55 -7.04
N GLY A 193 3.98 -14.61 -7.67
CA GLY A 193 2.53 -14.61 -7.83
C GLY A 193 1.83 -13.76 -6.77
N LEU A 194 2.36 -12.57 -6.51
CA LEU A 194 1.82 -11.56 -5.60
C LEU A 194 1.03 -10.50 -6.37
N GLU A 195 -0.11 -10.12 -5.81
CA GLU A 195 -0.82 -8.88 -6.13
C GLU A 195 -0.47 -7.82 -5.09
N ILE A 196 -0.24 -6.59 -5.57
CA ILE A 196 0.09 -5.42 -4.78
C ILE A 196 -0.98 -4.36 -5.01
N GLN A 197 -1.61 -3.91 -3.93
CA GLN A 197 -2.51 -2.77 -3.94
C GLN A 197 -1.84 -1.65 -3.16
N CYS A 198 -1.57 -0.53 -3.83
CA CYS A 198 -0.85 0.59 -3.23
C CYS A 198 -1.78 1.80 -3.10
N THR A 199 -1.82 2.39 -1.91
CA THR A 199 -2.42 3.71 -1.67
C THR A 199 -1.34 4.68 -1.23
N VAL A 200 -1.16 5.77 -1.97
CA VAL A 200 -0.27 6.87 -1.60
C VAL A 200 -1.13 8.05 -1.17
N TYR A 201 -0.89 8.62 0.00
CA TYR A 201 -1.78 9.65 0.55
C TYR A 201 -1.04 10.66 1.41
N GLY A 202 -1.61 11.86 1.55
CA GLY A 202 -1.14 12.86 2.49
C GLY A 202 -2.28 13.70 3.04
N TYR A 203 -2.00 14.45 4.10
CA TYR A 203 -2.97 15.27 4.82
C TYR A 203 -2.66 16.73 4.58
N ALA A 204 -3.66 17.54 4.25
CA ALA A 204 -3.54 18.98 4.03
C ALA A 204 -3.60 19.75 5.35
N GLN A 205 -2.62 19.51 6.23
CA GLN A 205 -2.49 20.16 7.54
C GLN A 205 -1.15 20.90 7.69
N GLU A 206 -1.16 22.06 8.35
CA GLU A 206 0.04 22.92 8.56
C GLU A 206 0.93 22.50 9.75
N ASN A 207 0.64 21.35 10.38
CA ASN A 207 1.41 20.80 11.50
C ASN A 207 2.55 19.90 11.00
N TYR A 208 2.98 18.93 11.82
CA TYR A 208 4.02 17.95 11.48
C TYR A 208 3.71 17.10 10.24
N LEU A 209 2.46 17.08 9.75
CA LEU A 209 2.06 16.34 8.54
C LEU A 209 2.32 17.12 7.24
N LYS A 210 2.71 18.40 7.31
CA LYS A 210 2.92 19.24 6.12
C LYS A 210 4.05 18.79 5.20
N ASP A 211 4.99 18.04 5.78
CA ASP A 211 6.20 17.54 5.13
C ASP A 211 6.22 16.00 5.11
N VAL A 212 5.04 15.36 5.00
CA VAL A 212 4.89 13.89 5.08
C VAL A 212 3.97 13.34 3.98
N VAL A 213 4.42 12.26 3.33
CA VAL A 213 3.61 11.42 2.46
C VAL A 213 3.63 9.98 2.92
N PHE A 214 2.49 9.30 2.86
CA PHE A 214 2.32 7.93 3.29
C PHE A 214 2.15 7.01 2.09
N LYS A 215 2.74 5.82 2.15
CA LYS A 215 2.53 4.73 1.19
C LYS A 215 2.10 3.49 1.95
N LYS A 216 0.88 3.04 1.67
CA LYS A 216 0.33 1.79 2.18
C LYS A 216 0.32 0.77 1.06
N TYR A 217 1.02 -0.34 1.28
CA TYR A 217 0.98 -1.50 0.39
C TYR A 217 0.22 -2.63 1.07
N LYS A 218 -0.73 -3.22 0.35
CA LYS A 218 -1.36 -4.49 0.68
C LYS A 218 -0.82 -5.54 -0.30
N LEU A 219 -0.23 -6.60 0.22
CA LEU A 219 0.35 -7.70 -0.54
C LEU A 219 -0.53 -8.94 -0.36
N ILE A 220 -0.91 -9.57 -1.46
CA ILE A 220 -1.78 -10.74 -1.46
C ILE A 220 -1.09 -11.85 -2.23
N ASN A 221 -0.88 -13.01 -1.60
CA ASN A 221 -0.37 -14.18 -2.30
C ASN A 221 -1.50 -14.81 -3.12
N LYS A 222 -1.48 -14.59 -4.44
CA LYS A 222 -2.45 -15.15 -5.39
C LYS A 222 -1.93 -16.44 -6.02
N SER A 223 -0.74 -16.90 -5.64
CA SER A 223 -0.18 -18.17 -6.08
C SER A 223 -0.78 -19.36 -5.33
N GLN A 224 -0.36 -20.57 -5.71
CA GLN A 224 -0.69 -21.81 -4.98
C GLN A 224 0.43 -22.24 -4.01
N ASN A 225 1.52 -21.48 -3.97
CA ASN A 225 2.70 -21.82 -3.19
C ASN A 225 2.77 -20.95 -1.93
N THR A 226 3.24 -21.54 -0.84
CA THR A 226 3.63 -20.76 0.34
C THR A 226 4.94 -20.05 0.05
N VAL A 227 5.01 -18.76 0.39
CA VAL A 227 6.26 -18.01 0.41
C VAL A 227 6.86 -18.12 1.81
N GLU A 228 7.93 -18.88 1.93
CA GLU A 228 8.69 -19.04 3.16
C GLU A 228 9.72 -17.91 3.30
N ASP A 229 10.08 -17.55 4.53
CA ASP A 229 11.08 -16.52 4.82
C ASP A 229 10.88 -15.21 4.04
N MET A 230 9.62 -14.81 3.85
CA MET A 230 9.29 -13.58 3.13
C MET A 230 9.80 -12.37 3.91
N MET A 231 10.44 -11.44 3.21
CA MET A 231 10.89 -10.15 3.73
C MET A 231 10.47 -9.05 2.76
N LEU A 232 10.15 -7.89 3.31
CA LEU A 232 9.88 -6.67 2.55
C LEU A 232 10.99 -5.66 2.81
N SER A 233 11.42 -4.96 1.77
CA SER A 233 12.32 -3.82 1.89
C SER A 233 11.73 -2.61 1.19
N TYR A 234 11.76 -1.47 1.87
CA TYR A 234 11.52 -0.20 1.20
C TYR A 234 12.86 0.33 0.69
N TRP A 235 13.04 0.28 -0.63
CA TRP A 235 14.24 0.75 -1.30
C TRP A 235 14.10 2.22 -1.67
N SER A 236 15.18 2.97 -1.52
CA SER A 236 15.25 4.33 -2.00
C SER A 236 16.64 4.69 -2.51
N ASP A 237 16.65 5.50 -3.57
CA ASP A 237 17.76 6.28 -4.06
C ASP A 237 17.53 7.75 -3.64
N PRO A 238 17.87 8.11 -2.38
CA PRO A 238 17.78 9.49 -1.95
C PRO A 238 18.81 10.33 -2.71
N ASP A 239 18.32 11.39 -3.33
CA ASP A 239 19.13 12.48 -3.89
C ASP A 239 18.72 13.73 -3.11
N LEU A 240 19.24 13.90 -1.90
CA LEU A 240 18.78 14.97 -1.01
C LEU A 240 19.40 16.31 -1.42
N GLY A 241 18.90 16.85 -2.53
CA GLY A 241 19.56 17.91 -3.26
C GLY A 241 20.73 17.32 -4.04
N ASN A 242 21.95 17.60 -3.62
CA ASN A 242 23.15 17.02 -4.23
C ASN A 242 23.33 15.55 -3.80
N ALA A 243 23.07 14.60 -4.68
CA ALA A 243 23.35 13.19 -4.37
C ALA A 243 24.83 12.92 -3.98
N GLY A 244 25.75 13.79 -4.39
CA GLY A 244 27.19 13.64 -4.15
C GLY A 244 27.66 13.92 -2.72
N ASP A 245 26.81 14.46 -1.84
CA ASP A 245 27.18 14.81 -0.47
C ASP A 245 26.28 14.13 0.59
N ASP A 246 25.66 13.01 0.24
CA ASP A 246 24.75 12.29 1.13
C ASP A 246 25.44 11.26 2.06
N TYR A 247 24.88 11.14 3.27
CA TYR A 247 25.06 10.05 4.22
C TYR A 247 23.71 9.44 4.60
N ILE A 248 23.72 8.19 5.06
CA ILE A 248 22.53 7.47 5.53
C ILE A 248 22.72 6.88 6.93
N GLY A 249 21.60 6.57 7.59
CA GLY A 249 21.59 5.93 8.90
C GLY A 249 20.24 5.31 9.23
N ILE A 250 20.16 4.66 10.39
CA ILE A 250 18.91 4.08 10.89
C ILE A 250 18.74 4.25 12.39
N ASP A 251 17.58 4.79 12.79
CA ASP A 251 17.10 4.76 14.17
C ASP A 251 16.19 3.54 14.35
N THR A 252 16.72 2.50 15.00
CA THR A 252 16.01 1.23 15.23
C THR A 252 14.90 1.33 16.28
N THR A 253 14.93 2.35 17.13
CA THR A 253 13.90 2.59 18.15
C THR A 253 12.65 3.15 17.49
N LEU A 254 12.82 4.13 16.61
CA LEU A 254 11.73 4.70 15.82
C LEU A 254 11.31 3.81 14.64
N GLN A 255 12.19 2.94 14.17
CA GLN A 255 12.08 2.23 12.88
C GLN A 255 12.13 3.20 11.70
N LEU A 256 13.14 4.07 11.73
CA LEU A 256 13.33 5.17 10.80
C LEU A 256 14.70 5.07 10.14
N SER A 257 14.72 4.77 8.84
CA SER A 257 15.92 4.95 8.03
C SER A 257 15.95 6.37 7.50
N TYR A 258 17.13 6.97 7.36
CA TYR A 258 17.23 8.38 6.97
C TYR A 258 18.45 8.69 6.11
N CYS A 259 18.37 9.79 5.37
CA CYS A 259 19.44 10.40 4.59
C CYS A 259 19.64 11.86 5.04
N TYR A 260 20.88 12.32 5.05
CA TYR A 260 21.28 13.68 5.46
C TYR A 260 22.62 14.05 4.81
N ASN A 261 22.85 15.34 4.56
CA ASN A 261 24.11 15.80 3.98
C ASN A 261 25.29 15.61 4.94
N GLY A 262 26.45 15.29 4.36
CA GLY A 262 27.69 15.03 5.08
C GLY A 262 28.33 16.26 5.68
N ASP A 263 27.96 17.45 5.21
CA ASP A 263 28.29 18.73 5.83
C ASP A 263 27.07 19.67 5.92
N ASN A 264 27.29 20.90 6.38
CA ASN A 264 26.21 21.85 6.65
C ASN A 264 25.80 22.70 5.44
N ASN A 265 26.16 22.31 4.22
CA ASN A 265 25.85 23.04 3.01
C ASN A 265 25.60 22.11 1.82
N ASP A 266 24.35 22.09 1.35
CA ASP A 266 23.99 21.38 0.13
C ASP A 266 24.14 22.30 -1.10
N GLU A 267 25.16 22.05 -1.91
CA GLU A 267 25.61 22.98 -2.96
C GLU A 267 24.54 23.25 -4.00
N ALA A 268 24.26 24.52 -4.35
CA ALA A 268 23.30 24.90 -5.40
C ALA A 268 21.85 24.38 -5.25
N PHE A 269 21.56 23.54 -4.25
CA PHE A 269 20.25 22.97 -3.94
C PHE A 269 19.70 23.58 -2.64
N TYR A 270 19.77 22.88 -1.51
CA TYR A 270 19.18 23.33 -0.24
C TYR A 270 19.97 24.42 0.48
N GLY A 271 21.26 24.59 0.17
CA GLY A 271 22.16 25.59 0.79
C GLY A 271 22.53 25.26 2.24
N GLU A 272 22.78 26.30 3.04
CA GLU A 272 23.09 26.14 4.46
C GLU A 272 21.95 25.46 5.24
N ASN A 273 22.32 24.62 6.21
CA ASN A 273 21.39 23.86 7.05
C ASN A 273 20.46 22.97 6.21
N PRO A 274 21.03 22.03 5.42
CA PRO A 274 20.23 21.18 4.58
C PRO A 274 19.29 20.29 5.40
N PRO A 275 18.15 19.87 4.82
CA PRO A 275 17.19 19.00 5.50
C PRO A 275 17.77 17.60 5.74
N ALA A 276 16.98 16.77 6.41
CA ALA A 276 17.10 15.32 6.39
C ALA A 276 15.80 14.73 5.86
N ILE A 277 15.88 13.58 5.19
CA ILE A 277 14.72 12.80 4.74
C ILE A 277 14.70 11.45 5.43
N GLY A 278 13.51 10.96 5.77
CA GLY A 278 13.31 9.74 6.53
C GLY A 278 12.24 8.83 5.95
N TYR A 279 12.41 7.52 6.16
CA TYR A 279 11.51 6.44 5.79
C TYR A 279 11.09 5.71 7.07
N LEU A 280 9.93 6.10 7.59
CA LEU A 280 9.40 5.60 8.85
C LEU A 280 8.48 4.39 8.60
N TYR A 281 8.81 3.25 9.21
CA TYR A 281 8.01 2.04 9.16
C TYR A 281 6.90 2.10 10.24
N LEU A 282 5.72 2.57 9.82
CA LEU A 282 4.56 2.78 10.70
C LEU A 282 3.83 1.48 11.03
N GLN A 283 3.69 0.60 10.04
CA GLN A 283 3.08 -0.72 10.18
C GLN A 283 3.85 -1.69 9.31
N ASN A 284 4.22 -2.84 9.88
CA ASN A 284 4.86 -3.94 9.17
C ASN A 284 3.91 -5.14 9.07
N PRO A 285 4.22 -6.17 8.26
CA PRO A 285 3.51 -7.43 8.27
C PRO A 285 3.40 -8.00 9.69
N TYR A 286 2.38 -8.82 9.94
CA TYR A 286 2.21 -9.47 11.22
C TYR A 286 2.54 -10.95 11.17
N VAL A 287 2.91 -11.48 12.33
CA VAL A 287 3.01 -12.92 12.57
C VAL A 287 2.08 -13.33 13.71
N GLN A 288 1.69 -14.60 13.73
CA GLN A 288 0.95 -15.17 14.85
C GLN A 288 1.79 -15.06 16.14
N SER A 289 1.13 -14.78 17.26
CA SER A 289 1.78 -14.55 18.55
C SER A 289 0.91 -14.92 19.74
N ALA A 290 1.38 -14.62 20.94
CA ALA A 290 0.63 -14.91 22.15
C ALA A 290 -0.71 -14.14 22.17
N GLN A 291 -1.75 -14.70 22.77
CA GLN A 291 -3.06 -14.03 22.87
C GLN A 291 -3.04 -12.74 23.70
N SER A 292 -1.99 -12.52 24.50
CA SER A 292 -1.74 -11.24 25.16
C SER A 292 -1.37 -10.13 24.18
N ASP A 293 -0.70 -10.49 23.09
CA ASP A 293 -0.15 -9.56 22.11
C ASP A 293 -1.25 -8.99 21.22
N SER A 294 -1.02 -7.78 20.74
CA SER A 294 -1.89 -7.09 19.80
C SER A 294 -1.05 -6.61 18.61
N GLY A 295 -1.58 -6.81 17.41
CA GLY A 295 -1.02 -6.28 16.17
C GLY A 295 -2.07 -5.55 15.36
N LEU A 296 -1.64 -4.63 14.51
CA LEU A 296 -2.45 -3.83 13.62
C LEU A 296 -2.53 -4.50 12.25
N PHE A 297 -3.73 -4.73 11.74
CA PHE A 297 -3.95 -5.16 10.37
C PHE A 297 -5.32 -4.70 9.88
N ASP A 298 -5.36 -4.14 8.67
CA ASP A 298 -6.56 -3.59 8.04
C ASP A 298 -7.21 -2.48 8.89
N GLY A 299 -6.38 -1.62 9.48
CA GLY A 299 -6.80 -0.48 10.30
C GLY A 299 -7.46 -0.87 11.64
N LYS A 300 -7.29 -2.10 12.11
CA LYS A 300 -7.83 -2.61 13.39
C LYS A 300 -6.75 -3.32 14.20
N TRP A 301 -6.75 -3.10 15.51
CA TRP A 301 -5.97 -3.91 16.45
C TRP A 301 -6.60 -5.29 16.60
N ARG A 302 -5.79 -6.35 16.54
CA ARG A 302 -6.22 -7.74 16.67
C ARG A 302 -5.35 -8.45 17.70
N LYS A 303 -5.98 -9.26 18.56
CA LYS A 303 -5.28 -10.11 19.53
C LYS A 303 -4.68 -11.36 18.88
N GLY A 304 -3.61 -11.89 19.49
CA GLY A 304 -2.97 -13.12 19.02
C GLY A 304 -2.03 -12.92 17.82
N ILE A 305 -1.76 -11.67 17.45
CA ILE A 305 -0.79 -11.31 16.41
C ILE A 305 0.13 -10.20 16.92
N LYS A 306 1.30 -10.07 16.28
CA LYS A 306 2.19 -8.93 16.46
C LYS A 306 2.73 -8.48 15.11
N ASN A 307 2.83 -7.17 14.88
CA ASN A 307 3.57 -6.66 13.73
C ASN A 307 5.07 -6.90 13.96
N ILE A 308 5.76 -7.39 12.95
CA ILE A 308 7.20 -7.61 12.99
C ILE A 308 7.96 -6.29 12.93
N ARG A 309 9.25 -6.30 13.23
CA ARG A 309 10.08 -5.09 13.17
C ARG A 309 10.95 -5.06 11.91
N ILE A 310 11.73 -4.01 11.76
CA ILE A 310 12.91 -4.02 10.89
C ILE A 310 13.87 -5.11 11.40
N GLY A 311 14.27 -6.02 10.52
CA GLY A 311 15.18 -7.13 10.80
C GLY A 311 16.57 -6.95 10.21
N ALA A 312 16.71 -6.12 9.18
CA ALA A 312 17.99 -5.88 8.52
C ALA A 312 18.10 -4.45 7.96
N ASN A 313 19.32 -3.94 7.92
CA ASN A 313 19.70 -2.72 7.22
C ASN A 313 21.13 -2.87 6.70
N VAL A 314 21.33 -2.71 5.40
CA VAL A 314 22.67 -2.72 4.80
C VAL A 314 22.80 -1.47 3.93
N PRO A 315 23.86 -0.65 4.08
CA PRO A 315 23.98 0.58 3.31
C PRO A 315 24.41 0.32 1.87
N GLY A 316 23.79 1.04 0.93
CA GLY A 316 24.29 1.19 -0.43
C GLY A 316 25.27 2.33 -0.51
N LEU A 317 26.57 2.03 -0.58
CA LEU A 317 27.64 3.01 -0.44
C LEU A 317 28.29 3.39 -1.77
N LYS A 318 27.91 2.74 -2.88
CA LYS A 318 28.63 2.82 -4.18
C LYS A 318 30.17 2.75 -4.03
N PHE A 319 30.60 1.97 -3.05
CA PHE A 319 31.98 1.72 -2.64
C PHE A 319 32.22 0.19 -2.75
N PRO A 320 33.44 -0.35 -2.89
CA PRO A 320 33.68 -1.79 -3.11
C PRO A 320 32.94 -2.79 -2.18
N LEU A 321 32.43 -2.34 -1.03
CA LEU A 321 31.64 -3.15 -0.10
C LEU A 321 30.19 -3.39 -0.55
N SER A 322 29.58 -2.48 -1.30
CA SER A 322 28.17 -2.58 -1.70
C SER A 322 27.87 -1.88 -3.02
N SER A 323 27.03 -2.50 -3.85
CA SER A 323 26.68 -2.03 -5.19
C SER A 323 25.27 -2.46 -5.54
N ASP A 324 24.63 -1.73 -6.44
CA ASP A 324 23.29 -2.06 -6.90
C ASP A 324 23.24 -3.49 -7.45
N PRO A 325 22.26 -4.30 -7.02
CA PRO A 325 22.10 -5.66 -7.53
C PRO A 325 22.00 -5.68 -9.07
N PRO A 326 22.72 -6.60 -9.75
CA PRO A 326 22.64 -6.73 -11.20
C PRO A 326 21.20 -6.99 -11.68
N LEU A 327 20.76 -6.23 -12.68
CA LEU A 327 19.42 -6.38 -13.23
C LEU A 327 19.36 -7.49 -14.29
N GLY A 328 18.21 -8.17 -14.39
CA GLY A 328 17.94 -9.14 -15.46
C GLY A 328 18.63 -10.50 -15.35
N VAL A 329 19.35 -10.77 -14.25
CA VAL A 329 20.13 -12.01 -14.05
C VAL A 329 19.98 -12.52 -12.62
N TYR A 330 19.93 -13.84 -12.43
CA TYR A 330 19.66 -14.46 -11.12
C TYR A 330 20.67 -14.08 -10.02
N LYS A 331 21.90 -13.67 -10.40
CA LYS A 331 22.87 -13.07 -9.45
C LYS A 331 22.28 -11.84 -8.75
N GLY A 332 21.46 -11.04 -9.42
CA GLY A 332 20.70 -9.93 -8.85
C GLY A 332 19.76 -10.38 -7.74
N THR A 333 18.99 -11.45 -7.99
CA THR A 333 18.15 -12.09 -6.97
C THR A 333 18.95 -12.49 -5.73
N LEU A 334 20.11 -13.12 -5.91
CA LEU A 334 20.94 -13.54 -4.76
C LEU A 334 21.55 -12.35 -4.00
N ASN A 335 22.00 -11.31 -4.71
CA ASN A 335 22.50 -10.08 -4.09
C ASN A 335 21.41 -9.41 -3.24
N TRP A 336 20.19 -9.30 -3.79
CA TRP A 336 19.04 -8.80 -3.05
C TRP A 336 18.70 -9.67 -1.85
N TRP A 337 18.66 -10.99 -2.02
CA TRP A 337 18.40 -11.92 -0.92
C TRP A 337 19.38 -11.70 0.24
N ASN A 338 20.66 -11.48 -0.07
CA ASN A 338 21.67 -11.16 0.92
C ASN A 338 21.38 -9.83 1.62
N TYR A 339 21.06 -8.76 0.87
CA TYR A 339 20.66 -7.48 1.45
C TYR A 339 19.44 -7.60 2.37
N LEU A 340 18.38 -8.29 1.92
CA LEU A 340 17.16 -8.53 2.69
C LEU A 340 17.46 -9.25 4.02
N ASN A 341 18.44 -10.14 4.02
CA ASN A 341 18.87 -10.88 5.20
C ASN A 341 19.96 -10.17 6.02
N GLY A 342 20.37 -8.94 5.68
CA GLY A 342 21.41 -8.21 6.42
C GLY A 342 22.83 -8.75 6.19
N TYR A 343 23.14 -9.12 4.96
CA TYR A 343 24.47 -9.52 4.49
C TYR A 343 24.93 -8.60 3.36
N TRP A 344 26.24 -8.52 3.14
CA TRP A 344 26.80 -7.90 1.94
C TRP A 344 26.35 -8.66 0.69
N PRO A 345 26.37 -8.04 -0.51
CA PRO A 345 26.00 -8.72 -1.76
C PRO A 345 26.74 -10.03 -2.01
N SER A 346 28.00 -10.13 -1.55
CA SER A 346 28.82 -11.33 -1.62
C SER A 346 28.31 -12.50 -0.77
N GLY A 347 27.41 -12.23 0.18
CA GLY A 347 26.96 -13.16 1.22
C GLY A 347 27.74 -13.05 2.54
N ASP A 348 28.75 -12.18 2.59
CA ASP A 348 29.56 -11.98 3.79
C ASP A 348 28.75 -11.28 4.89
N THR A 349 29.06 -11.62 6.15
CA THR A 349 28.48 -10.96 7.32
C THR A 349 28.91 -9.51 7.41
N VAL A 350 27.98 -8.64 7.79
CA VAL A 350 28.30 -7.26 8.15
C VAL A 350 28.92 -7.23 9.54
N ILE A 351 30.05 -6.56 9.69
CA ILE A 351 30.76 -6.37 10.96
C ILE A 351 30.63 -4.91 11.36
N ASP A 352 30.08 -4.65 12.55
CA ASP A 352 30.12 -3.32 13.15
C ASP A 352 31.58 -3.05 13.55
N PRO A 353 32.24 -2.04 12.96
CA PRO A 353 33.66 -1.85 13.18
C PRO A 353 33.97 -1.16 14.51
N SER A 354 32.97 -0.62 15.21
CA SER A 354 33.11 -0.06 16.55
C SER A 354 33.11 -1.14 17.65
N THR A 355 32.45 -2.27 17.43
CA THR A 355 32.35 -3.39 18.38
C THR A 355 33.09 -4.65 17.91
N ASN A 356 33.40 -4.74 16.61
CA ASN A 356 33.90 -5.94 15.93
C ASN A 356 32.92 -7.13 16.01
N GLU A 357 31.63 -6.86 16.14
CA GLU A 357 30.57 -7.87 16.20
C GLU A 357 29.83 -8.01 14.87
N GLN A 358 29.32 -9.21 14.60
CA GLN A 358 28.44 -9.44 13.46
C GLN A 358 27.08 -8.77 13.73
N VAL A 359 26.61 -7.98 12.77
CA VAL A 359 25.33 -7.29 12.85
C VAL A 359 24.49 -7.52 11.59
N LYS A 360 23.17 -7.39 11.74
CA LYS A 360 22.21 -7.40 10.63
C LYS A 360 21.72 -6.01 10.24
N ILE A 361 21.88 -5.07 11.15
CA ILE A 361 21.46 -3.68 11.01
C ILE A 361 22.72 -2.83 11.12
N ALA A 362 23.28 -2.49 9.96
CA ALA A 362 24.38 -1.57 9.84
C ALA A 362 23.91 -0.13 10.09
N LEU A 363 24.84 0.73 10.48
CA LEU A 363 24.63 2.18 10.68
C LEU A 363 23.55 2.51 11.72
N ALA A 364 23.44 1.69 12.78
CA ALA A 364 22.51 1.90 13.89
C ALA A 364 23.04 2.84 14.99
N GLY A 365 24.22 3.44 14.80
CA GLY A 365 24.75 4.51 15.64
C GLY A 365 24.06 5.85 15.39
N ASP A 366 24.39 6.84 16.21
CA ASP A 366 23.76 8.15 16.20
C ASP A 366 24.79 9.27 15.90
N PRO A 367 24.71 9.93 14.73
CA PRO A 367 25.56 11.06 14.39
C PRO A 367 25.30 12.31 15.24
N VAL A 368 24.11 12.44 15.85
CA VAL A 368 23.76 13.60 16.69
C VAL A 368 24.52 13.55 18.02
N THR A 369 24.55 12.37 18.67
CA THR A 369 25.28 12.15 19.92
C THR A 369 26.71 11.65 19.71
N GLN A 370 27.09 11.34 18.46
CA GLN A 370 28.38 10.79 18.06
C GLN A 370 28.69 9.45 18.76
N THR A 371 27.73 8.55 18.77
CA THR A 371 27.84 7.24 19.45
C THR A 371 27.54 6.07 18.54
N GLY A 372 28.30 4.98 18.65
CA GLY A 372 28.11 3.76 17.86
C GLY A 372 28.61 3.89 16.42
N TRP A 373 28.12 3.03 15.53
CA TRP A 373 28.51 3.01 14.13
C TRP A 373 27.58 3.86 13.26
N TYR A 374 28.09 4.98 12.74
CA TYR A 374 27.41 5.89 11.82
C TYR A 374 28.39 6.37 10.73
N GLU A 375 27.89 7.04 9.68
CA GLU A 375 28.75 7.59 8.62
C GLU A 375 29.42 8.92 9.04
N GLY A 376 30.63 9.18 8.54
CA GLY A 376 31.40 10.39 8.86
C GLY A 376 32.41 10.24 10.01
N ILE A 377 32.67 9.02 10.48
CA ILE A 377 33.73 8.71 11.47
C ILE A 377 34.82 7.78 10.93
N PRO A 378 36.10 7.96 11.29
CA PRO A 378 37.23 7.19 10.78
C PRO A 378 37.35 5.80 11.44
N THR A 379 36.25 5.05 11.54
CA THR A 379 36.21 3.76 12.25
C THR A 379 35.95 2.58 11.34
N TRP A 380 35.84 2.74 10.02
CA TRP A 380 35.54 1.62 9.10
C TRP A 380 36.73 0.66 8.91
N PRO A 381 36.51 -0.59 8.43
CA PRO A 381 37.53 -1.65 8.40
C PRO A 381 38.83 -1.36 7.63
N ASP A 382 38.85 -0.35 6.76
CA ASP A 382 40.01 0.12 6.00
C ASP A 382 40.66 1.40 6.56
N GLY A 383 40.16 1.92 7.69
CA GLY A 383 40.73 3.05 8.41
C GLY A 383 40.15 4.43 8.06
N GLY A 384 39.04 4.52 7.30
CA GLY A 384 38.32 5.79 7.07
C GLY A 384 36.83 5.60 6.76
N SER A 385 35.96 6.52 7.15
CA SER A 385 34.56 6.52 6.64
C SER A 385 34.58 6.65 5.13
N PRO A 386 33.69 5.94 4.39
CA PRO A 386 33.36 6.34 3.03
C PRO A 386 33.00 7.83 3.05
N PRO A 387 33.55 8.64 2.13
CA PRO A 387 33.13 10.04 1.99
C PRO A 387 31.63 10.10 1.65
N PRO A 388 30.96 11.22 1.94
CA PRO A 388 29.58 11.38 1.52
C PRO A 388 29.52 11.31 -0.01
N SER A 389 28.47 10.68 -0.52
CA SER A 389 28.29 10.37 -1.94
C SER A 389 26.90 9.79 -2.16
N ASP A 390 26.62 9.42 -3.39
CA ASP A 390 25.35 8.87 -3.82
C ASP A 390 25.02 7.55 -3.06
N ARG A 391 23.95 7.54 -2.26
CA ARG A 391 23.59 6.46 -1.32
C ARG A 391 22.38 5.66 -1.81
N ARG A 392 22.23 4.42 -1.32
CA ARG A 392 20.95 3.67 -1.39
C ARG A 392 20.56 3.16 -0.02
N ILE A 393 19.28 3.20 0.28
CA ILE A 393 18.70 2.67 1.51
C ILE A 393 18.10 1.30 1.23
N TYR A 394 18.59 0.28 1.95
CA TYR A 394 18.11 -1.10 1.91
C TYR A 394 17.69 -1.54 3.32
N THR A 395 16.49 -1.16 3.74
CA THR A 395 15.97 -1.51 5.06
C THR A 395 14.90 -2.56 4.91
N SER A 396 14.99 -3.66 5.65
CA SER A 396 14.13 -4.82 5.46
C SER A 396 13.45 -5.25 6.75
N THR A 397 12.23 -5.75 6.64
CA THR A 397 11.49 -6.35 7.76
C THR A 397 12.18 -7.63 8.24
N GLU A 398 11.83 -8.08 9.43
CA GLU A 398 12.01 -9.48 9.81
C GLU A 398 11.25 -10.40 8.85
N LYS A 399 11.53 -11.70 8.96
CA LYS A 399 10.90 -12.74 8.14
C LYS A 399 9.48 -13.04 8.60
N PHE A 400 8.61 -13.35 7.64
CA PHE A 400 7.29 -13.92 7.87
C PHE A 400 6.95 -14.95 6.79
N THR A 401 5.93 -15.75 7.03
CA THR A 401 5.40 -16.69 6.03
C THR A 401 4.16 -16.09 5.39
N LEU A 402 4.02 -16.20 4.07
CA LEU A 402 2.83 -15.78 3.34
C LEU A 402 2.22 -16.99 2.62
N ALA A 403 1.18 -17.59 3.20
CA ALA A 403 0.52 -18.75 2.62
C ALA A 403 -0.36 -18.35 1.41
N PRO A 404 -0.77 -19.31 0.56
CA PRO A 404 -1.71 -19.05 -0.53
C PRO A 404 -3.00 -18.37 -0.03
N GLY A 405 -3.36 -17.25 -0.64
CA GLY A 405 -4.53 -16.44 -0.26
C GLY A 405 -4.31 -15.49 0.92
N ASP A 406 -3.17 -15.58 1.63
CA ASP A 406 -2.88 -14.67 2.73
C ASP A 406 -2.68 -13.24 2.24
N THR A 407 -2.97 -12.30 3.13
CA THR A 407 -2.83 -10.86 2.90
C THR A 407 -2.02 -10.23 4.02
N GLN A 408 -1.06 -9.38 3.67
CA GLN A 408 -0.22 -8.62 4.59
C GLN A 408 -0.19 -7.14 4.19
N GLU A 409 0.17 -6.27 5.14
CA GLU A 409 0.24 -4.83 4.93
C GLU A 409 1.56 -4.27 5.44
N ILE A 410 2.11 -3.31 4.70
CA ILE A 410 3.20 -2.44 5.14
C ILE A 410 2.82 -0.98 4.87
N VAL A 411 3.11 -0.10 5.84
CA VAL A 411 2.87 1.34 5.73
C VAL A 411 4.17 2.08 6.04
N ILE A 412 4.64 2.83 5.06
CA ILE A 412 5.82 3.67 5.13
C ILE A 412 5.38 5.13 5.07
N ALA A 413 5.93 5.97 5.94
CA ALA A 413 5.87 7.42 5.77
C ALA A 413 7.23 7.93 5.31
N ILE A 414 7.24 8.69 4.21
CA ILE A 414 8.37 9.49 3.78
C ILE A 414 8.17 10.87 4.38
N LEU A 415 9.13 11.33 5.18
CA LEU A 415 9.04 12.62 5.87
C LEU A 415 10.33 13.42 5.72
N LEU A 416 10.20 14.74 5.64
CA LEU A 416 11.33 15.67 5.62
C LEU A 416 11.30 16.59 6.82
N ALA A 417 12.47 16.98 7.30
CA ALA A 417 12.62 18.00 8.31
C ALA A 417 13.91 18.78 8.11
N ARG A 418 13.87 20.08 8.38
CA ARG A 418 15.04 20.96 8.35
C ARG A 418 15.25 21.60 9.71
N GLY A 419 16.44 21.41 10.26
CA GLY A 419 16.90 22.02 11.50
C GLY A 419 17.81 23.22 11.28
N THR A 420 18.57 23.57 12.32
CA THR A 420 19.58 24.63 12.30
C THR A 420 20.95 24.18 11.80
N SER A 421 21.08 22.91 11.41
CA SER A 421 22.24 22.34 10.73
C SER A 421 21.87 20.97 10.12
N ASN A 422 22.71 20.41 9.26
CA ASN A 422 22.54 19.04 8.72
C ASN A 422 22.35 18.00 9.84
N ILE A 423 23.16 18.07 10.91
CA ILE A 423 23.04 17.17 12.06
C ILE A 423 21.77 17.47 12.89
N ASN A 424 21.42 18.74 13.08
CA ASN A 424 20.18 19.09 13.79
C ASN A 424 18.92 18.72 12.98
N SER A 425 18.98 18.68 11.65
CA SER A 425 17.90 18.17 10.80
C SER A 425 17.54 16.72 11.13
N ILE A 426 18.48 15.89 11.57
CA ILE A 426 18.20 14.53 12.06
C ILE A 426 17.36 14.58 13.34
N THR A 427 17.68 15.48 14.28
CA THR A 427 16.88 15.69 15.50
C THR A 427 15.46 16.11 15.15
N GLU A 428 15.29 17.07 14.22
CA GLU A 428 13.97 17.50 13.79
C GLU A 428 13.20 16.40 13.04
N LEU A 429 13.91 15.58 12.26
CA LEU A 429 13.32 14.43 11.58
C LEU A 429 12.76 13.41 12.58
N ARG A 430 13.52 13.11 13.64
CA ARG A 430 13.06 12.23 14.74
C ARG A 430 11.86 12.81 15.49
N ASN A 431 11.83 14.14 15.69
CA ASN A 431 10.68 14.83 16.27
C ASN A 431 9.43 14.66 15.41
N VAL A 432 9.53 14.91 14.10
CA VAL A 432 8.42 14.70 13.15
C VAL A 432 7.98 13.24 13.15
N ALA A 433 8.92 12.29 13.05
CA ALA A 433 8.64 10.86 13.02
C ALA A 433 7.86 10.38 14.26
N THR A 434 8.18 10.90 15.44
CA THR A 434 7.46 10.58 16.69
C THR A 434 6.00 11.05 16.61
N HIS A 435 5.75 12.29 16.21
CA HIS A 435 4.39 12.82 16.06
C HIS A 435 3.60 12.11 14.95
N VAL A 436 4.25 11.73 13.86
CA VAL A 436 3.62 10.97 12.76
C VAL A 436 3.22 9.57 13.24
N LYS A 437 4.04 8.91 14.06
CA LYS A 437 3.74 7.60 14.66
C LYS A 437 2.56 7.67 15.62
N ASP A 438 2.51 8.69 16.47
CA ASP A 438 1.40 8.94 17.39
C ASP A 438 0.11 9.24 16.63
N PHE A 439 0.20 10.11 15.63
CA PHE A 439 -0.92 10.44 14.73
C PHE A 439 -1.45 9.17 14.06
N TYR A 440 -0.59 8.39 13.40
CA TYR A 440 -0.99 7.16 12.73
C TYR A 440 -1.68 6.17 13.69
N SER A 441 -1.12 5.98 14.88
CA SER A 441 -1.70 5.11 15.92
C SER A 441 -3.08 5.60 16.39
N SER A 442 -3.33 6.92 16.40
CA SER A 442 -4.62 7.51 16.77
C SER A 442 -5.71 7.37 15.71
N GLN A 443 -5.35 7.19 14.44
CA GLN A 443 -6.30 6.99 13.34
C GLN A 443 -6.87 5.57 13.29
N VAL A 444 -6.25 4.65 14.04
CA VAL A 444 -6.67 3.25 14.13
C VAL A 444 -7.81 3.15 15.12
N LEU A 445 -8.89 2.48 14.73
CA LEU A 445 -9.96 2.13 15.65
C LEU A 445 -9.38 1.23 16.74
N THR A 446 -9.35 1.72 17.98
CA THR A 446 -9.21 0.85 19.14
C THR A 446 -10.44 -0.05 19.16
N ASP A 447 -10.22 -1.35 19.31
CA ASP A 447 -11.29 -2.32 19.42
C ASP A 447 -12.10 -2.01 20.70
N ILE A 448 -13.13 -1.17 20.55
CA ILE A 448 -14.23 -1.09 21.50
C ILE A 448 -15.23 -2.13 21.00
N GLN A 449 -15.07 -3.34 21.53
CA GLN A 449 -16.00 -4.48 21.53
C GLN A 449 -16.77 -4.73 20.24
N ASP A 450 -16.44 -5.84 19.55
CA ASP A 450 -17.35 -6.73 18.81
C ASP A 450 -18.76 -6.17 18.55
N ASN A 451 -18.83 -5.10 17.76
CA ASN A 451 -20.04 -4.69 17.09
C ASN A 451 -20.13 -5.57 15.84
N SER A 452 -20.46 -6.84 16.04
CA SER A 452 -21.38 -7.47 15.11
C SER A 452 -22.55 -6.50 14.99
N VAL A 453 -22.62 -5.77 13.87
CA VAL A 453 -23.77 -4.93 13.53
C VAL A 453 -24.94 -5.90 13.43
N ARG A 454 -25.61 -6.12 14.56
CA ARG A 454 -26.80 -6.93 14.61
C ARG A 454 -27.82 -6.20 13.79
N PRO A 455 -28.40 -6.84 12.78
CA PRO A 455 -29.41 -6.16 12.01
C PRO A 455 -30.59 -5.80 12.94
N ASN A 456 -31.06 -4.56 12.92
CA ASN A 456 -32.04 -4.10 13.92
C ASN A 456 -33.48 -4.51 13.59
N GLU A 457 -33.73 -5.04 12.40
CA GLU A 457 -35.05 -5.44 11.92
C GLU A 457 -35.03 -6.74 11.11
N PHE A 458 -36.20 -7.37 10.96
CA PHE A 458 -36.39 -8.48 10.04
C PHE A 458 -36.73 -7.93 8.65
N LEU A 459 -36.04 -8.42 7.62
CA LEU A 459 -36.29 -8.02 6.23
C LEU A 459 -36.23 -9.21 5.28
N LEU A 460 -37.13 -9.22 4.30
CA LEU A 460 -37.06 -10.06 3.11
C LEU A 460 -36.82 -9.18 1.88
N PHE A 461 -35.66 -9.34 1.26
CA PHE A 461 -35.27 -8.56 0.09
C PHE A 461 -35.95 -9.07 -1.17
N GLN A 462 -35.96 -8.21 -2.20
CA GLN A 462 -36.37 -8.62 -3.54
C GLN A 462 -35.31 -9.58 -4.12
N ASN A 463 -35.73 -10.73 -4.66
CA ASN A 463 -34.82 -11.69 -5.26
C ASN A 463 -34.09 -11.05 -6.45
N TYR A 464 -32.82 -11.36 -6.66
CA TYR A 464 -32.04 -10.83 -7.76
C TYR A 464 -31.26 -11.94 -8.49
N PRO A 465 -31.31 -11.99 -9.83
CA PRO A 465 -32.14 -11.15 -10.71
C PRO A 465 -33.66 -11.41 -10.55
N ASN A 466 -34.51 -10.47 -10.97
CA ASN A 466 -35.97 -10.65 -11.11
C ASN A 466 -36.52 -9.76 -12.26
N PRO A 467 -36.99 -10.31 -13.38
CA PRO A 467 -37.15 -11.74 -13.67
C PRO A 467 -35.82 -12.52 -13.72
N PHE A 468 -35.85 -13.84 -13.52
CA PHE A 468 -34.65 -14.67 -13.56
C PHE A 468 -34.73 -15.88 -14.49
N ASN A 469 -33.57 -16.29 -15.01
CA ASN A 469 -33.32 -17.51 -15.77
C ASN A 469 -31.81 -17.86 -15.75
N PRO A 470 -31.35 -19.06 -15.33
CA PRO A 470 -32.11 -20.13 -14.68
C PRO A 470 -32.12 -20.04 -13.14
N SER A 471 -31.40 -19.11 -12.53
CA SER A 471 -31.30 -18.99 -11.06
C SER A 471 -31.40 -17.54 -10.55
N THR A 472 -31.73 -17.41 -9.27
CA THR A 472 -31.84 -16.15 -8.52
C THR A 472 -31.38 -16.36 -7.08
N VAL A 473 -31.04 -15.28 -6.39
CA VAL A 473 -30.75 -15.31 -4.95
C VAL A 473 -31.89 -14.64 -4.19
N ILE A 474 -32.38 -15.31 -3.15
CA ILE A 474 -33.32 -14.75 -2.18
C ILE A 474 -32.55 -14.42 -0.91
N SER A 475 -32.46 -13.13 -0.59
CA SER A 475 -31.78 -12.63 0.60
C SER A 475 -32.78 -12.25 1.69
N TYR A 476 -32.43 -12.50 2.95
CA TYR A 476 -33.21 -12.05 4.11
C TYR A 476 -32.34 -11.81 5.34
N GLN A 477 -32.88 -11.06 6.28
CA GLN A 477 -32.20 -10.58 7.47
C GLN A 477 -33.01 -10.93 8.73
N LEU A 478 -32.31 -11.36 9.77
CA LEU A 478 -32.88 -11.67 11.08
C LEU A 478 -32.26 -10.77 12.15
N SER A 479 -33.09 -10.09 12.94
CA SER A 479 -32.61 -9.23 14.02
C SER A 479 -32.37 -9.94 15.34
N VAL A 480 -33.05 -11.08 15.54
CA VAL A 480 -32.91 -11.94 16.72
C VAL A 480 -32.91 -13.40 16.29
N PHE A 481 -32.35 -14.28 17.13
CA PHE A 481 -32.43 -15.72 16.95
C PHE A 481 -33.89 -16.15 16.73
N SER A 482 -34.16 -16.85 15.63
CA SER A 482 -35.52 -17.13 15.17
C SER A 482 -35.62 -18.48 14.50
N LYS A 483 -36.78 -19.13 14.65
CA LYS A 483 -37.18 -20.23 13.79
C LYS A 483 -37.67 -19.67 12.46
N VAL A 484 -36.91 -19.93 11.39
CA VAL A 484 -37.11 -19.38 10.05
C VAL A 484 -37.78 -20.40 9.15
N SER A 485 -38.75 -19.94 8.36
CA SER A 485 -39.37 -20.67 7.26
C SER A 485 -39.38 -19.79 6.01
N LEU A 486 -38.63 -20.18 4.99
CA LEU A 486 -38.66 -19.54 3.66
C LEU A 486 -39.34 -20.49 2.66
N LYS A 487 -40.46 -20.08 2.08
CA LYS A 487 -41.29 -20.91 1.19
C LYS A 487 -41.68 -20.18 -0.08
N VAL A 488 -41.94 -20.93 -1.14
CA VAL A 488 -42.40 -20.46 -2.46
C VAL A 488 -43.84 -20.93 -2.69
N TYR A 489 -44.67 -20.05 -3.25
CA TYR A 489 -46.08 -20.25 -3.56
C TYR A 489 -46.37 -19.84 -5.01
N ASP A 490 -47.37 -20.47 -5.62
CA ASP A 490 -47.93 -20.03 -6.90
C ASP A 490 -48.94 -18.89 -6.73
N VAL A 491 -49.51 -18.42 -7.85
CA VAL A 491 -50.51 -17.34 -7.87
C VAL A 491 -51.84 -17.70 -7.19
N LEU A 492 -52.10 -18.98 -6.94
CA LEU A 492 -53.29 -19.46 -6.22
C LEU A 492 -53.00 -19.62 -4.72
N GLY A 493 -51.78 -19.32 -4.26
CA GLY A 493 -51.35 -19.49 -2.88
C GLY A 493 -51.02 -20.93 -2.50
N LYS A 494 -50.88 -21.83 -3.47
CA LYS A 494 -50.43 -23.21 -3.21
C LYS A 494 -48.93 -23.20 -2.98
N GLU A 495 -48.48 -23.83 -1.90
CA GLU A 495 -47.06 -24.04 -1.61
C GLU A 495 -46.42 -24.94 -2.68
N ILE A 496 -45.35 -24.44 -3.30
CA ILE A 496 -44.60 -25.13 -4.37
C ILE A 496 -43.27 -25.67 -3.84
N ALA A 497 -42.60 -24.92 -2.96
CA ALA A 497 -41.32 -25.35 -2.38
C ALA A 497 -41.11 -24.79 -0.97
N THR A 498 -40.41 -25.54 -0.13
CA THR A 498 -39.84 -25.07 1.13
C THR A 498 -38.33 -24.98 0.96
N LEU A 499 -37.79 -23.76 1.05
CA LEU A 499 -36.37 -23.47 0.80
C LEU A 499 -35.53 -23.59 2.07
N VAL A 500 -36.05 -23.06 3.18
CA VAL A 500 -35.40 -23.07 4.50
C VAL A 500 -36.43 -23.42 5.57
N THR A 501 -36.08 -24.27 6.53
CA THR A 501 -36.86 -24.53 7.75
C THR A 501 -35.94 -24.94 8.89
N GLU A 502 -35.34 -23.97 9.56
CA GLU A 502 -34.38 -24.19 10.65
C GLU A 502 -34.35 -23.03 11.65
N GLU A 503 -33.63 -23.20 12.75
CA GLU A 503 -33.36 -22.12 13.71
C GLU A 503 -32.07 -21.41 13.33
N GLN A 504 -32.12 -20.09 13.18
CA GLN A 504 -31.01 -19.27 12.69
C GLN A 504 -30.69 -18.15 13.69
N GLN A 505 -29.40 -17.84 13.83
CA GLN A 505 -28.91 -16.72 14.64
C GLN A 505 -29.25 -15.36 13.98
N PRO A 506 -29.13 -14.22 14.70
CA PRO A 506 -29.23 -12.91 14.05
C PRO A 506 -28.18 -12.77 12.95
N GLY A 507 -28.55 -12.25 11.79
CA GLY A 507 -27.64 -12.11 10.66
C GLY A 507 -28.34 -12.02 9.31
N ASN A 508 -27.52 -11.94 8.25
CA ASN A 508 -27.95 -11.90 6.86
C ASN A 508 -27.78 -13.29 6.22
N TYR A 509 -28.78 -13.70 5.45
CA TYR A 509 -28.88 -15.04 4.85
C TYR A 509 -29.22 -14.95 3.37
N ASN A 510 -28.62 -15.84 2.57
CA ASN A 510 -28.86 -15.95 1.13
C ASN A 510 -29.24 -17.39 0.80
N TYR A 511 -30.26 -17.55 -0.04
CA TYR A 511 -30.65 -18.83 -0.63
C TYR A 511 -30.60 -18.75 -2.15
N GLU A 512 -29.77 -19.57 -2.79
CA GLU A 512 -29.72 -19.68 -4.25
C GLU A 512 -30.85 -20.60 -4.75
N LEU A 513 -31.79 -20.03 -5.50
CA LEU A 513 -32.93 -20.73 -6.08
C LEU A 513 -32.73 -20.92 -7.59
N GLY A 514 -32.53 -22.16 -8.03
CA GLY A 514 -32.54 -22.54 -9.44
C GLY A 514 -33.89 -23.11 -9.88
N ILE A 515 -34.31 -22.85 -11.14
CA ILE A 515 -35.55 -23.42 -11.71
C ILE A 515 -35.57 -24.96 -11.71
N ARG A 516 -34.41 -25.60 -11.76
CA ARG A 516 -34.28 -27.07 -11.77
C ARG A 516 -34.42 -27.68 -10.38
N ASN A 517 -34.20 -26.91 -9.31
CA ASN A 517 -34.21 -27.42 -7.93
C ASN A 517 -35.62 -27.91 -7.53
N TYR A 518 -36.66 -27.29 -8.09
CA TYR A 518 -38.07 -27.55 -7.78
C TYR A 518 -38.97 -27.61 -9.03
N GLU A 519 -38.38 -27.87 -10.20
CA GLU A 519 -39.09 -28.00 -11.49
C GLU A 519 -40.00 -26.79 -11.82
N LEU A 520 -39.58 -25.58 -11.46
CA LEU A 520 -40.38 -24.37 -11.64
C LEU A 520 -40.56 -24.06 -13.13
N SER A 521 -41.77 -23.66 -13.54
CA SER A 521 -42.10 -23.21 -14.90
C SER A 521 -41.98 -21.69 -15.04
N SER A 522 -41.97 -21.15 -16.26
CA SER A 522 -42.08 -19.70 -16.46
C SER A 522 -43.40 -19.19 -15.88
N GLY A 523 -43.36 -18.05 -15.20
CA GLY A 523 -44.54 -17.51 -14.54
C GLY A 523 -44.23 -16.64 -13.34
N ILE A 524 -45.28 -16.22 -12.65
CA ILE A 524 -45.20 -15.41 -11.43
C ILE A 524 -45.32 -16.34 -10.22
N TYR A 525 -44.43 -16.16 -9.26
CA TYR A 525 -44.43 -16.86 -7.98
C TYR A 525 -44.28 -15.85 -6.85
N PHE A 526 -44.59 -16.30 -5.63
CA PHE A 526 -44.39 -15.53 -4.42
C PHE A 526 -43.49 -16.31 -3.48
N TYR A 527 -42.55 -15.65 -2.81
CA TYR A 527 -41.80 -16.26 -1.73
C TYR A 527 -42.06 -15.51 -0.44
N GLN A 528 -42.17 -16.25 0.65
CA GLN A 528 -42.53 -15.73 1.96
C GLN A 528 -41.50 -16.18 2.99
N LEU A 529 -40.99 -15.21 3.75
CA LEU A 529 -40.20 -15.42 4.94
C LEU A 529 -41.12 -15.32 6.15
N ARG A 530 -41.08 -16.33 7.02
CA ARG A 530 -41.64 -16.28 8.37
C ARG A 530 -40.52 -16.48 9.38
N ALA A 531 -40.37 -15.55 10.31
CA ALA A 531 -39.42 -15.61 11.42
C ALA A 531 -40.12 -15.14 12.70
N GLY A 532 -40.50 -16.07 13.58
CA GLY A 532 -41.34 -15.74 14.74
C GLY A 532 -42.69 -15.13 14.33
N SER A 533 -42.96 -13.90 14.76
CA SER A 533 -44.16 -13.12 14.39
C SER A 533 -44.01 -12.33 13.08
N PHE A 534 -42.81 -12.22 12.53
CA PHE A 534 -42.56 -11.54 11.27
C PHE A 534 -42.98 -12.40 10.08
N ILE A 535 -43.73 -11.82 9.15
CA ILE A 535 -44.11 -12.45 7.88
C ILE A 535 -43.99 -11.40 6.78
N GLN A 536 -43.15 -11.66 5.78
CA GLN A 536 -43.06 -10.82 4.59
C GLN A 536 -43.11 -11.68 3.34
N THR A 537 -43.85 -11.22 2.33
CA THR A 537 -43.99 -11.90 1.04
C THR A 537 -43.53 -10.99 -0.08
N LYS A 538 -42.80 -11.53 -1.05
CA LYS A 538 -42.31 -10.82 -2.24
C LYS A 538 -42.64 -11.62 -3.49
N LYS A 539 -42.75 -10.93 -4.62
CA LYS A 539 -43.09 -11.49 -5.93
C LYS A 539 -41.82 -11.76 -6.72
N MET A 540 -41.70 -12.92 -7.35
CA MET A 540 -40.65 -13.24 -8.31
C MET A 540 -41.24 -13.68 -9.67
N ILE A 541 -40.50 -13.45 -10.75
CA ILE A 541 -40.89 -13.77 -12.12
C ILE A 541 -39.82 -14.68 -12.71
N ILE A 542 -40.24 -15.82 -13.24
CA ILE A 542 -39.38 -16.80 -13.87
C ILE A 542 -39.56 -16.69 -15.39
N LEU A 543 -38.45 -16.55 -16.11
CA LEU A 543 -38.40 -16.69 -17.56
C LEU A 543 -37.66 -18.00 -17.86
N LYS A 544 -38.16 -18.82 -18.78
CA LYS A 544 -37.41 -19.98 -19.29
C LYS A 544 -36.86 -19.66 -20.67
#